data_AF-A0A560IYX1-F1
#
_entry.id   AF-A0A560IYX1-F1
#
_cell.length_a   1.000
_cell.length_b   1.000
_cell.length_c   1.000
_cell.angle_alpha   90.00
_cell.angle_beta   90.00
_cell.angle_gamma   90.00
#
_symmetry.space_group_name_H-M   'P 1'
#
loop_
_entity.id
_entity.type
_entity.pdbx_description
1 polymer ?
#
loop_
_entity_poly.entity_id
_entity_poly.type
_entity_poly.pdbx_seq_one_letter_code
_entity_poly.pdbx_strand_id
1 'polypeptide(L)'
;MAEGLALVGVPLLAKGAGGFHVRPAAEVETLLKRAYAGAEPGAAVLPGLTKIADALNRGDLAQAMIRAVHLRLPELDWDAAVRLARANDNLAKYSPDQPRDEDGRWTDGSGVAEAGEPAEAKPKDADGHATPIKPGKKGTDAPTAQPLLRVSTASDFAIPASPAAAPKDFVFAQSFNDRVHTYWQESLAPLLAAHGAKPPVGQKEWVIEEGATIVARKDNGSLELQNEGGLPREKDISEREFRPDLNLKEPGKYILLGTVHTHPYDSGVTGASFSGNDVDYLMSEPISFSFVQSGESQFLFLKTKQTPKMFNHVDVKNYQDKRIHDLGQENPSLSMARASSIANVEVAREYHLAYYEGSNGKLSRVYP
;
A
#
# COMPACT_ATOMS: atom_id res chain seq x y z
N MET A 1 -6.56 22.48 3.18
CA MET A 1 -7.83 22.60 2.45
C MET A 1 -8.80 21.64 3.10
N ALA A 2 -10.06 22.03 3.36
CA ALA A 2 -11.04 21.09 3.89
C ALA A 2 -11.34 20.04 2.81
N GLU A 3 -10.85 18.82 3.02
CA GLU A 3 -11.41 17.62 2.39
C GLU A 3 -12.83 17.49 2.96
N GLY A 4 -13.83 17.18 2.13
CA GLY A 4 -15.23 17.16 2.58
C GLY A 4 -15.50 16.13 3.69
N LEU A 5 -16.77 15.86 4.00
CA LEU A 5 -17.09 14.80 4.96
C LEU A 5 -16.57 13.43 4.45
N ALA A 6 -15.74 12.78 5.26
CA ALA A 6 -15.18 11.46 5.00
C ALA A 6 -15.39 10.52 6.19
N LEU A 7 -15.49 9.22 5.91
CA LEU A 7 -15.51 8.14 6.89
C LEU A 7 -14.18 7.39 6.82
N VAL A 8 -13.35 7.53 7.85
CA VAL A 8 -12.02 6.88 7.93
C VAL A 8 -11.19 7.09 6.65
N GLY A 9 -11.13 8.33 6.18
CA GLY A 9 -10.42 8.70 4.95
C GLY A 9 -11.17 8.46 3.64
N VAL A 10 -12.30 7.74 3.65
CA VAL A 10 -13.14 7.54 2.46
C VAL A 10 -14.14 8.67 2.30
N PRO A 11 -14.04 9.50 1.24
CA PRO A 11 -14.92 10.65 1.07
C PRO A 11 -16.34 10.21 0.71
N LEU A 12 -17.33 10.77 1.42
CA LEU A 12 -18.75 10.65 1.08
C LEU A 12 -19.25 11.81 0.20
N LEU A 13 -18.48 12.90 0.16
CA LEU A 13 -18.70 14.06 -0.70
C LEU A 13 -17.58 14.18 -1.73
N ALA A 14 -17.93 14.53 -2.97
CA ALA A 14 -16.97 14.85 -4.02
C ALA A 14 -16.88 16.38 -4.20
N LYS A 15 -15.70 16.87 -4.58
CA LYS A 15 -15.48 18.30 -4.88
C LYS A 15 -15.35 18.49 -6.39
N GLY A 16 -16.27 19.24 -6.99
CA GLY A 16 -16.27 19.61 -8.40
C GLY A 16 -16.11 21.11 -8.62
N ALA A 17 -16.25 21.55 -9.88
CA ALA A 17 -16.15 22.96 -10.26
C ALA A 17 -17.19 23.86 -9.55
N GLY A 18 -18.36 23.30 -9.20
CA GLY A 18 -19.43 23.96 -8.45
C GLY A 18 -19.36 23.81 -6.92
N GLY A 19 -18.26 23.26 -6.38
CA GLY A 19 -18.11 22.98 -4.95
C GLY A 19 -18.37 21.51 -4.59
N PHE A 20 -18.69 21.26 -3.32
CA PHE A 20 -19.02 19.96 -2.78
C PHE A 20 -20.39 19.49 -3.26
N HIS A 21 -20.47 18.22 -3.65
CA HIS A 21 -21.71 17.52 -3.94
C HIS A 21 -21.64 16.11 -3.34
N VAL A 22 -22.81 15.53 -3.06
CA VAL A 22 -22.87 14.14 -2.58
C VAL A 22 -22.45 13.22 -3.73
N ARG A 23 -21.68 12.17 -3.42
CA ARG A 23 -21.40 11.10 -4.39
C ARG A 23 -22.72 10.46 -4.89
N PRO A 24 -22.72 9.78 -6.05
CA PRO A 24 -23.90 9.07 -6.52
C PRO A 24 -24.52 8.19 -5.43
N ALA A 25 -25.85 8.21 -5.30
CA ALA A 25 -26.56 7.53 -4.21
C ALA A 25 -26.20 6.04 -4.10
N ALA A 26 -26.07 5.35 -5.24
CA ALA A 26 -25.67 3.95 -5.30
C ALA A 26 -24.25 3.69 -4.76
N GLU A 27 -23.31 4.62 -4.98
CA GLU A 27 -21.96 4.52 -4.42
C GLU A 27 -21.98 4.70 -2.91
N VAL A 28 -22.66 5.75 -2.42
CA VAL A 28 -22.79 6.02 -0.98
C VAL A 28 -23.46 4.85 -0.27
N GLU A 29 -24.54 4.31 -0.85
CA GLU A 29 -25.21 3.12 -0.32
C GLU A 29 -24.28 1.91 -0.27
N THR A 30 -23.52 1.66 -1.34
CA THR A 30 -22.52 0.57 -1.38
C THR A 30 -21.47 0.73 -0.30
N LEU A 31 -20.92 1.93 -0.13
CA LEU A 31 -19.92 2.23 0.89
C LEU A 31 -20.48 2.01 2.30
N LEU A 32 -21.65 2.57 2.59
CA LEU A 32 -22.24 2.47 3.91
C LEU A 32 -22.69 1.04 4.25
N LYS A 33 -23.24 0.29 3.29
CA LYS A 33 -23.57 -1.15 3.49
C LYS A 33 -22.34 -1.99 3.81
N ARG A 34 -21.19 -1.67 3.21
CA ARG A 34 -19.91 -2.36 3.48
C ARG A 34 -19.32 -1.98 4.83
N ALA A 35 -19.43 -0.71 5.21
CA ALA A 35 -18.98 -0.23 6.50
C ALA A 35 -19.81 -0.89 7.63
N TYR A 36 -21.13 -0.82 7.53
CA TYR A 36 -22.08 -1.19 8.59
C TYR A 36 -22.80 -2.51 8.33
N ALA A 37 -22.07 -3.61 8.10
CA ALA A 37 -22.66 -4.91 7.80
C ALA A 37 -23.77 -5.29 8.81
N GLY A 38 -25.02 -5.38 8.33
CA GLY A 38 -26.19 -5.73 9.16
C GLY A 38 -26.93 -4.57 9.82
N ALA A 39 -26.41 -3.34 9.72
CA ALA A 39 -27.09 -2.12 10.14
C ALA A 39 -27.31 -1.21 8.92
N GLU A 40 -28.53 -1.24 8.37
CA GLU A 40 -28.89 -0.36 7.27
C GLU A 40 -28.78 1.10 7.72
N PRO A 41 -28.00 1.94 7.02
CA PRO A 41 -27.94 3.36 7.32
C PRO A 41 -29.36 3.93 7.24
N GLY A 42 -29.73 4.77 8.21
CA GLY A 42 -31.06 5.36 8.21
C GLY A 42 -31.34 6.11 6.89
N ALA A 43 -32.57 6.05 6.40
CA ALA A 43 -32.98 6.71 5.15
C ALA A 43 -32.68 8.23 5.09
N ALA A 44 -32.36 8.84 6.24
CA ALA A 44 -31.99 10.23 6.39
C ALA A 44 -30.53 10.57 5.98
N VAL A 45 -29.66 9.58 5.72
CA VAL A 45 -28.22 9.84 5.48
C VAL A 45 -27.99 10.67 4.20
N LEU A 46 -28.60 10.30 3.06
CA LEU A 46 -28.42 11.03 1.79
C LEU A 46 -28.94 12.49 1.85
N PRO A 47 -30.16 12.77 2.36
CA PRO A 47 -30.60 14.15 2.60
C PRO A 47 -29.68 14.92 3.57
N GLY A 48 -29.13 14.23 4.57
CA GLY A 48 -28.17 14.82 5.51
C GLY A 48 -26.86 15.23 4.83
N LEU A 49 -26.28 14.35 4.01
CA LEU A 49 -25.07 14.62 3.21
C LEU A 49 -25.27 15.81 2.27
N THR A 50 -26.45 15.93 1.66
CA THR A 50 -26.79 17.08 0.80
C THR A 50 -26.72 18.39 1.57
N LYS A 51 -27.34 18.44 2.76
CA LYS A 51 -27.33 19.65 3.61
C LYS A 51 -25.92 20.00 4.13
N ILE A 52 -25.04 19.00 4.30
CA ILE A 52 -23.64 19.20 4.67
C ILE A 52 -22.88 19.81 3.49
N ALA A 53 -23.04 19.27 2.27
CA ALA A 53 -22.44 19.83 1.07
C ALA A 53 -22.86 21.30 0.85
N ASP A 54 -24.15 21.62 1.02
CA ASP A 54 -24.66 22.99 0.93
C ASP A 54 -24.02 23.94 1.95
N ALA A 55 -23.81 23.48 3.19
CA ALA A 55 -23.16 24.27 4.23
C ALA A 55 -21.68 24.52 3.90
N LEU A 56 -20.96 23.48 3.45
CA LEU A 56 -19.57 23.60 2.99
C LEU A 56 -19.43 24.57 1.81
N ASN A 57 -20.37 24.53 0.85
CA ASN A 57 -20.37 25.43 -0.30
C ASN A 57 -20.59 26.90 0.06
N ARG A 58 -21.30 27.17 1.17
CA ARG A 58 -21.44 28.54 1.71
C ARG A 58 -20.28 28.97 2.62
N GLY A 59 -19.28 28.11 2.84
CA GLY A 59 -18.20 28.37 3.81
C GLY A 59 -18.66 28.28 5.27
N ASP A 60 -19.85 27.72 5.53
CA ASP A 60 -20.43 27.59 6.87
C ASP A 60 -19.99 26.27 7.51
N LEU A 61 -18.73 26.24 7.95
CA LEU A 61 -18.09 25.04 8.52
C LEU A 61 -18.79 24.56 9.80
N ALA A 62 -19.22 25.49 10.66
CA ALA A 62 -19.89 25.16 11.91
C ALA A 62 -21.20 24.39 11.65
N GLN A 63 -22.00 24.87 10.70
CA GLN A 63 -23.24 24.19 10.32
C GLN A 63 -22.99 22.85 9.64
N ALA A 64 -21.92 22.74 8.84
CA ALA A 64 -21.52 21.46 8.24
C ALA A 64 -21.16 20.42 9.32
N MET A 65 -20.39 20.81 10.34
CA MET A 65 -20.01 19.94 11.46
C MET A 65 -21.21 19.52 12.32
N ILE A 66 -22.09 20.46 12.68
CA ILE A 66 -23.33 20.15 13.43
C ILE A 66 -24.17 19.13 12.67
N ARG A 67 -24.35 19.33 11.36
CA ARG A 67 -25.11 18.41 10.51
C ARG A 67 -24.46 17.03 10.40
N ALA A 68 -23.13 16.96 10.34
CA ALA A 68 -22.40 15.70 10.33
C ALA A 68 -22.65 14.88 11.60
N VAL A 69 -22.62 15.51 12.78
CA VAL A 69 -22.99 14.86 14.06
C VAL A 69 -24.43 14.34 14.02
N HIS A 70 -25.35 15.10 13.43
CA HIS A 70 -26.75 14.70 13.31
C HIS A 70 -27.02 13.59 12.30
N LEU A 71 -26.04 13.17 11.49
CA LEU A 71 -26.20 11.95 10.69
C LEU A 71 -26.34 10.70 11.56
N ARG A 72 -25.83 10.74 12.80
CA ARG A 72 -25.85 9.61 13.76
C ARG A 72 -25.38 8.30 13.14
N LEU A 73 -24.35 8.38 12.30
CA LEU A 73 -23.69 7.19 11.78
C LEU A 73 -23.03 6.46 12.97
N PRO A 74 -23.18 5.13 13.09
CA PRO A 74 -22.49 4.38 14.12
C PRO A 74 -20.98 4.57 14.03
N GLU A 75 -20.27 4.44 15.15
CA GLU A 75 -18.82 4.37 15.14
C GLU A 75 -18.36 3.18 14.31
N LEU A 76 -17.29 3.36 13.54
CA LEU A 76 -16.70 2.32 12.71
C LEU A 76 -15.62 1.62 13.53
N ASP A 77 -15.75 0.30 13.67
CA ASP A 77 -14.61 -0.52 14.07
C ASP A 77 -13.57 -0.61 12.94
N TRP A 78 -12.41 -1.16 13.27
CA TRP A 78 -11.31 -1.29 12.31
C TRP A 78 -11.70 -2.14 11.09
N ASP A 79 -12.45 -3.23 11.29
CA ASP A 79 -12.90 -4.08 10.18
C ASP A 79 -13.85 -3.32 9.25
N ALA A 80 -14.72 -2.48 9.79
CA ALA A 80 -15.61 -1.61 9.04
C ALA A 80 -14.82 -0.58 8.22
N ALA A 81 -13.75 -0.02 8.79
CA ALA A 81 -12.84 0.87 8.07
C ALA A 81 -12.16 0.14 6.89
N VAL A 82 -11.62 -1.07 7.11
CA VAL A 82 -10.98 -1.87 6.06
C VAL A 82 -11.97 -2.25 4.96
N ARG A 83 -13.19 -2.68 5.31
CA ARG A 83 -14.26 -2.98 4.35
C ARG A 83 -14.64 -1.75 3.53
N LEU A 84 -14.72 -0.59 4.18
CA LEU A 84 -15.07 0.68 3.55
C LEU A 84 -13.97 1.14 2.58
N ALA A 85 -12.70 1.05 2.96
CA ALA A 85 -11.56 1.38 2.10
C ALA A 85 -11.53 0.50 0.85
N ARG A 86 -11.64 -0.84 1.01
CA ARG A 86 -11.69 -1.78 -0.12
C ARG A 86 -12.90 -1.53 -1.04
N ALA A 87 -14.06 -1.18 -0.47
CA ALA A 87 -15.23 -0.83 -1.26
C ALA A 87 -14.99 0.43 -2.10
N ASN A 88 -14.33 1.43 -1.53
CA ASN A 88 -13.97 2.65 -2.24
C ASN A 88 -12.98 2.38 -3.39
N ASP A 89 -11.96 1.55 -3.16
CA ASP A 89 -11.00 1.18 -4.20
C ASP A 89 -11.67 0.42 -5.35
N ASN A 90 -12.64 -0.44 -5.04
CA ASN A 90 -13.41 -1.16 -6.05
C ASN A 90 -14.32 -0.23 -6.85
N LEU A 91 -14.91 0.79 -6.21
CA LEU A 91 -15.68 1.82 -6.91
C LEU A 91 -14.78 2.67 -7.81
N ALA A 92 -13.57 3.04 -7.37
CA ALA A 92 -12.64 3.81 -8.18
C ALA A 92 -12.19 3.07 -9.45
N LYS A 93 -12.17 1.72 -9.43
CA LYS A 93 -11.86 0.89 -10.60
C LYS A 93 -13.00 0.84 -11.63
N TYR A 94 -14.24 1.05 -11.21
CA TYR A 94 -15.42 0.96 -12.06
C TYR A 94 -15.84 2.36 -12.55
N SER A 95 -15.78 2.60 -13.85
CA SER A 95 -16.45 3.75 -14.46
C SER A 95 -17.62 3.25 -15.32
N PRO A 96 -18.87 3.67 -15.03
CA PRO A 96 -20.02 3.28 -15.85
C PRO A 96 -19.92 3.79 -17.30
N ASP A 97 -19.12 4.83 -17.54
CA ASP A 97 -18.88 5.43 -18.86
C ASP A 97 -17.72 4.77 -19.61
N GLN A 98 -17.09 3.73 -19.06
CA GLN A 98 -16.05 3.01 -19.81
C GLN A 98 -16.68 2.29 -21.01
N PRO A 99 -16.08 2.44 -22.20
CA PRO A 99 -16.59 1.78 -23.40
C PRO A 99 -16.63 0.27 -23.20
N ARG A 100 -17.71 -0.31 -23.74
CA ARG A 100 -17.97 -1.74 -23.77
C ARG A 100 -18.16 -2.15 -25.22
N ASP A 101 -17.77 -3.37 -25.55
CA ASP A 101 -18.16 -3.96 -26.83
C ASP A 101 -19.65 -4.34 -26.81
N GLU A 102 -20.17 -4.79 -27.95
CA GLU A 102 -21.55 -5.25 -28.10
C GLU A 102 -21.92 -6.42 -27.15
N ASP A 103 -20.92 -7.15 -26.66
CA ASP A 103 -21.05 -8.25 -25.69
C ASP A 103 -20.94 -7.79 -24.22
N GLY A 104 -20.79 -6.48 -23.97
CA GLY A 104 -20.67 -5.92 -22.62
C GLY A 104 -19.32 -6.16 -21.94
N ARG A 105 -18.30 -6.62 -22.67
CA ARG A 105 -16.93 -6.76 -22.17
C ARG A 105 -16.22 -5.42 -22.23
N TRP A 106 -15.17 -5.31 -21.43
CA TRP A 106 -14.37 -4.10 -21.36
C TRP A 106 -13.55 -4.00 -22.64
N THR A 107 -13.80 -2.98 -23.46
CA THR A 107 -12.89 -2.61 -24.53
C THR A 107 -11.83 -1.71 -23.93
N ASP A 108 -10.55 -2.07 -24.09
CA ASP A 108 -9.50 -1.07 -24.01
C ASP A 108 -9.86 0.00 -25.04
N GLY A 109 -9.99 1.27 -24.65
CA GLY A 109 -10.50 2.32 -25.53
C GLY A 109 -9.58 2.70 -26.71
N SER A 110 -8.92 1.73 -27.34
CA SER A 110 -7.95 1.86 -28.43
C SER A 110 -8.56 1.72 -29.83
N GLY A 111 -9.86 1.39 -29.95
CA GLY A 111 -10.55 1.23 -31.24
C GLY A 111 -11.20 2.52 -31.75
N VAL A 112 -10.55 3.23 -32.67
CA VAL A 112 -11.19 4.27 -33.48
C VAL A 112 -12.21 3.61 -34.42
N ALA A 113 -13.50 3.83 -34.17
CA ALA A 113 -14.56 3.40 -35.06
C ALA A 113 -14.62 4.30 -36.31
N GLU A 114 -14.23 3.78 -37.47
CA GLU A 114 -14.59 4.35 -38.76
C GLU A 114 -16.10 4.14 -38.98
N ALA A 115 -16.87 5.21 -38.82
CA ALA A 115 -18.26 5.26 -39.25
C ALA A 115 -18.31 5.31 -40.78
N GLY A 116 -18.69 4.19 -41.39
CA GLY A 116 -19.08 4.16 -42.80
C GLY A 116 -20.45 4.80 -42.98
N GLU A 117 -20.51 5.82 -43.85
CA GLU A 117 -21.74 6.28 -44.46
C GLU A 117 -21.74 6.01 -45.98
N PRO A 118 -22.94 5.88 -46.58
CA PRO A 118 -23.15 5.05 -47.76
C PRO A 118 -22.85 5.77 -49.08
N ALA A 119 -22.45 4.96 -50.06
CA ALA A 119 -22.15 5.37 -51.42
C ALA A 119 -23.37 5.97 -52.14
N GLU A 120 -23.24 7.22 -52.59
CA GLU A 120 -24.10 7.82 -53.59
C GLU A 120 -23.28 8.11 -54.86
N ALA A 121 -23.65 7.45 -55.96
CA ALA A 121 -23.01 7.61 -57.25
C ALA A 121 -23.76 8.65 -58.10
N LYS A 122 -23.06 9.68 -58.60
CA LYS A 122 -23.35 10.32 -59.90
C LYS A 122 -22.13 11.08 -60.47
N PRO A 123 -22.02 11.22 -61.81
CA PRO A 123 -20.79 11.60 -62.50
C PRO A 123 -20.76 13.04 -63.04
N LYS A 124 -19.54 13.51 -63.37
CA LYS A 124 -19.15 14.59 -64.32
C LYS A 124 -19.50 16.04 -63.89
N ASP A 125 -18.69 17.09 -64.10
CA ASP A 125 -17.70 17.42 -65.13
C ASP A 125 -16.63 18.43 -64.63
N ALA A 126 -15.50 18.42 -65.33
CA ALA A 126 -14.63 19.53 -65.80
C ALA A 126 -14.17 20.69 -64.89
N ASP A 127 -12.84 20.85 -64.92
CA ASP A 127 -12.05 22.08 -64.93
C ASP A 127 -12.00 23.00 -63.70
N GLY A 128 -10.78 23.24 -63.22
CA GLY A 128 -10.44 24.55 -62.65
C GLY A 128 -9.50 24.53 -61.44
N HIS A 129 -8.22 24.75 -61.71
CA HIS A 129 -7.23 25.34 -60.81
C HIS A 129 -6.83 24.60 -59.52
N ALA A 130 -5.73 23.86 -59.64
CA ALA A 130 -4.90 23.46 -58.52
C ALA A 130 -4.20 24.67 -57.88
N THR A 131 -4.66 25.08 -56.70
CA THR A 131 -3.81 25.80 -55.72
C THR A 131 -2.98 24.79 -54.92
N PRO A 132 -1.67 25.02 -54.70
CA PRO A 132 -0.86 24.13 -53.89
C PRO A 132 -1.24 24.27 -52.42
N ILE A 133 -1.99 23.29 -51.90
CA ILE A 133 -2.27 23.13 -50.48
C ILE A 133 -0.94 22.77 -49.80
N LYS A 134 -0.42 23.69 -48.97
CA LYS A 134 0.70 23.41 -48.06
C LYS A 134 0.33 22.20 -47.19
N PRO A 135 1.24 21.22 -46.97
CA PRO A 135 0.97 20.11 -46.08
C PRO A 135 0.68 20.68 -44.69
N GLY A 136 -0.56 20.53 -44.24
CA GLY A 136 -0.93 20.83 -42.86
C GLY A 136 -0.05 19.98 -41.96
N LYS A 137 0.67 20.62 -41.04
CA LYS A 137 1.36 19.97 -39.93
C LYS A 137 0.33 19.09 -39.22
N LYS A 138 0.35 17.80 -39.52
CA LYS A 138 -0.41 16.76 -38.82
C LYS A 138 0.13 16.79 -37.39
N GLY A 139 -0.61 17.41 -36.48
CA GLY A 139 -0.28 17.44 -35.05
C GLY A 139 -0.25 16.00 -34.56
N THR A 140 0.94 15.44 -34.45
CA THR A 140 1.19 14.12 -33.86
C THR A 140 1.15 14.26 -32.34
N ASP A 141 0.01 14.65 -31.80
CA ASP A 141 -0.26 14.59 -30.36
C ASP A 141 -0.94 13.26 -30.06
N ALA A 142 -0.29 12.16 -30.46
CA ALA A 142 -0.68 10.84 -30.00
C ALA A 142 -0.36 10.77 -28.49
N PRO A 143 -1.32 10.39 -27.63
CA PRO A 143 -1.06 10.28 -26.20
C PRO A 143 0.09 9.29 -25.98
N THR A 144 1.21 9.81 -25.49
CA THR A 144 2.37 8.99 -25.14
C THR A 144 1.92 8.00 -24.06
N ALA A 145 1.83 6.72 -24.43
CA ALA A 145 1.49 5.66 -23.49
C ALA A 145 2.44 5.77 -22.29
N GLN A 146 1.87 5.87 -21.08
CA GLN A 146 2.69 5.91 -19.88
C GLN A 146 3.52 4.62 -19.82
N PRO A 147 4.85 4.71 -19.62
CA PRO A 147 5.68 3.53 -19.55
C PRO A 147 5.18 2.65 -18.40
N LEU A 148 4.97 1.36 -18.70
CA LEU A 148 4.60 0.38 -17.69
C LEU A 148 5.63 0.42 -16.56
N LEU A 149 5.15 0.50 -15.32
CA LEU A 149 6.01 0.46 -14.14
C LEU A 149 6.82 -0.83 -14.15
N ARG A 150 8.15 -0.71 -14.14
CA ARG A 150 9.06 -1.85 -14.06
C ARG A 150 8.93 -2.51 -12.69
N VAL A 151 8.51 -3.77 -12.66
CA VAL A 151 8.51 -4.61 -11.46
C VAL A 151 9.95 -5.04 -11.14
N SER A 152 10.32 -4.96 -9.86
CA SER A 152 11.62 -5.37 -9.34
C SER A 152 11.80 -6.89 -9.42
N THR A 153 13.00 -7.30 -9.81
CA THR A 153 13.39 -8.71 -9.95
C THR A 153 14.64 -8.99 -9.11
N ALA A 154 15.10 -10.24 -9.09
CA ALA A 154 16.31 -10.66 -8.39
C ALA A 154 17.53 -9.75 -8.60
N SER A 155 17.71 -9.20 -9.81
CA SER A 155 18.85 -8.32 -10.11
C SER A 155 18.83 -7.01 -9.33
N ASP A 156 17.65 -6.50 -8.98
CA ASP A 156 17.54 -5.26 -8.20
C ASP A 156 17.95 -5.47 -6.73
N PHE A 157 17.95 -6.72 -6.24
CA PHE A 157 18.38 -7.08 -4.89
C PHE A 157 19.82 -7.62 -4.83
N ALA A 158 20.58 -7.51 -5.93
CA ALA A 158 22.00 -7.84 -5.90
C ALA A 158 22.74 -6.90 -4.93
N ILE A 159 23.64 -7.45 -4.10
CA ILE A 159 24.41 -6.69 -3.10
C ILE A 159 25.21 -5.55 -3.77
N PRO A 160 24.79 -4.28 -3.63
CA PRO A 160 25.46 -3.15 -4.27
C PRO A 160 26.80 -2.85 -3.60
N ALA A 161 27.68 -2.14 -4.31
CA ALA A 161 29.01 -1.83 -3.81
C ALA A 161 29.01 -0.95 -2.55
N SER A 162 28.03 -0.06 -2.44
CA SER A 162 27.81 0.82 -1.30
C SER A 162 26.31 1.13 -1.20
N PRO A 163 25.86 1.73 -0.09
CA PRO A 163 24.46 2.11 0.03
C PRO A 163 24.01 3.09 -1.07
N ALA A 164 24.88 3.99 -1.54
CA ALA A 164 24.54 4.97 -2.58
C ALA A 164 24.33 4.34 -3.96
N ALA A 165 24.99 3.20 -4.20
CA ALA A 165 24.89 2.42 -5.43
C ALA A 165 23.69 1.46 -5.45
N ALA A 166 22.91 1.39 -4.36
CA ALA A 166 21.67 0.63 -4.34
C ALA A 166 20.63 1.20 -5.33
N PRO A 167 19.56 0.47 -5.67
CA PRO A 167 18.44 1.03 -6.42
C PRO A 167 17.86 2.28 -5.74
N LYS A 168 17.20 3.15 -6.50
CA LYS A 168 16.48 4.30 -5.93
C LYS A 168 15.11 3.93 -5.42
N ASP A 169 14.46 3.01 -6.12
CA ASP A 169 13.10 2.59 -5.85
C ASP A 169 12.96 1.09 -6.09
N PHE A 170 12.02 0.49 -5.38
CA PHE A 170 11.54 -0.87 -5.61
C PHE A 170 10.04 -0.84 -5.91
N VAL A 171 9.62 -1.67 -6.86
CA VAL A 171 8.21 -1.88 -7.20
C VAL A 171 7.94 -3.37 -7.22
N PHE A 172 7.23 -3.87 -6.24
CA PHE A 172 6.86 -5.28 -6.14
C PHE A 172 5.65 -5.58 -7.03
N ALA A 173 5.56 -6.83 -7.50
CA ALA A 173 4.38 -7.30 -8.21
C ALA A 173 3.14 -7.19 -7.31
N GLN A 174 1.97 -6.91 -7.90
CA GLN A 174 0.73 -6.81 -7.13
C GLN A 174 0.44 -8.09 -6.32
N SER A 175 0.67 -9.26 -6.91
CA SER A 175 0.49 -10.55 -6.22
C SER A 175 1.39 -10.72 -4.99
N PHE A 176 2.61 -10.19 -5.03
CA PHE A 176 3.50 -10.15 -3.86
C PHE A 176 2.89 -9.25 -2.79
N ASN A 177 2.52 -8.02 -3.16
CA ASN A 177 1.96 -7.05 -2.22
C ASN A 177 0.64 -7.52 -1.59
N ASP A 178 -0.24 -8.14 -2.36
CA ASP A 178 -1.49 -8.72 -1.88
C ASP A 178 -1.25 -9.82 -0.83
N ARG A 179 -0.20 -10.64 -1.02
CA ARG A 179 0.15 -11.67 -0.05
C ARG A 179 0.74 -11.09 1.23
N VAL A 180 1.61 -10.09 1.15
CA VAL A 180 2.12 -9.40 2.35
C VAL A 180 1.00 -8.69 3.11
N HIS A 181 0.05 -8.07 2.39
CA HIS A 181 -1.14 -7.51 3.03
C HIS A 181 -2.00 -8.59 3.70
N THR A 182 -2.02 -9.81 3.15
CA THR A 182 -2.70 -10.94 3.80
C THR A 182 -2.02 -11.32 5.11
N TYR A 183 -0.68 -11.37 5.17
CA TYR A 183 0.05 -11.57 6.43
C TYR A 183 -0.31 -10.50 7.45
N TRP A 184 -0.43 -9.24 7.04
CA TRP A 184 -0.86 -8.17 7.94
C TRP A 184 -2.26 -8.45 8.53
N GLN A 185 -3.22 -8.89 7.72
CA GLN A 185 -4.56 -9.23 8.23
C GLN A 185 -4.51 -10.46 9.16
N GLU A 186 -3.73 -11.48 8.82
CA GLU A 186 -3.54 -12.68 9.62
C GLU A 186 -2.89 -12.35 10.98
N SER A 187 -1.94 -11.40 11.00
CA SER A 187 -1.24 -10.93 12.19
C SER A 187 -2.16 -10.26 13.23
N LEU A 188 -3.29 -9.71 12.78
CA LEU A 188 -4.30 -9.04 13.61
C LEU A 188 -5.48 -9.96 13.96
N ALA A 189 -5.64 -11.09 13.28
CA ALA A 189 -6.81 -11.95 13.41
C ALA A 189 -7.09 -12.40 14.86
N PRO A 190 -6.09 -12.77 15.69
CA PRO A 190 -6.37 -13.15 17.08
C PRO A 190 -6.92 -11.99 17.92
N LEU A 191 -6.39 -10.77 17.72
CA LEU A 191 -6.86 -9.57 18.41
C LEU A 191 -8.31 -9.25 18.04
N LEU A 192 -8.64 -9.33 16.75
CA LEU A 192 -9.99 -9.09 16.25
C LEU A 192 -10.99 -10.13 16.78
N ALA A 193 -10.59 -11.40 16.82
CA ALA A 193 -11.40 -12.49 17.37
C ALA A 193 -11.57 -12.43 18.89
N ALA A 194 -10.66 -11.76 19.61
CA ALA A 194 -10.72 -11.64 21.06
C ALA A 194 -11.87 -10.77 21.56
N HIS A 195 -12.45 -9.91 20.71
CA HIS A 195 -13.56 -9.01 21.07
C HIS A 195 -13.30 -8.22 22.38
N GLY A 196 -12.05 -7.78 22.59
CA GLY A 196 -11.63 -7.04 23.79
C GLY A 196 -11.28 -7.90 25.02
N ALA A 197 -11.21 -9.23 24.88
CA ALA A 197 -10.67 -10.10 25.92
C ALA A 197 -9.18 -9.79 26.19
N LYS A 198 -8.69 -10.14 27.39
CA LYS A 198 -7.26 -10.07 27.70
C LYS A 198 -6.53 -11.26 27.09
N PRO A 199 -5.26 -11.10 26.66
CA PRO A 199 -4.46 -12.22 26.18
C PRO A 199 -4.45 -13.40 27.18
N PRO A 200 -4.38 -14.66 26.70
CA PRO A 200 -4.23 -15.83 27.54
C PRO A 200 -3.08 -15.70 28.55
N VAL A 201 -3.18 -16.37 29.71
CA VAL A 201 -2.10 -16.35 30.72
C VAL A 201 -0.80 -16.87 30.10
N GLY A 202 0.26 -16.06 30.15
CA GLY A 202 1.55 -16.34 29.53
C GLY A 202 1.79 -15.58 28.22
N GLN A 203 0.71 -15.13 27.56
CA GLN A 203 0.77 -14.32 26.36
C GLN A 203 0.69 -12.83 26.73
N LYS A 204 1.58 -12.01 26.18
CA LYS A 204 1.61 -10.55 26.46
C LYS A 204 0.70 -9.75 25.54
N GLU A 205 0.52 -10.21 24.31
CA GLU A 205 -0.15 -9.50 23.21
C GLU A 205 -0.95 -10.50 22.38
N TRP A 206 -2.10 -10.11 21.85
CA TRP A 206 -2.90 -10.94 20.96
C TRP A 206 -2.31 -11.06 19.57
N VAL A 207 -1.72 -9.97 19.08
CA VAL A 207 -1.14 -9.93 17.74
C VAL A 207 0.06 -10.87 17.62
N ILE A 208 0.27 -11.38 16.42
CA ILE A 208 1.34 -12.34 16.12
C ILE A 208 2.01 -11.90 14.83
N GLU A 209 3.34 -11.79 14.81
CA GLU A 209 4.05 -11.49 13.58
C GLU A 209 3.95 -12.67 12.60
N GLU A 210 3.52 -12.36 11.37
CA GLU A 210 3.45 -13.29 10.25
C GLU A 210 4.45 -12.88 9.17
N GLY A 211 4.87 -13.83 8.35
CA GLY A 211 5.90 -13.58 7.36
C GLY A 211 6.25 -14.77 6.49
N ALA A 212 7.28 -14.60 5.67
CA ALA A 212 7.77 -15.60 4.74
C ALA A 212 9.23 -15.33 4.33
N THR A 213 9.83 -16.34 3.71
CA THR A 213 11.12 -16.23 3.04
C THR A 213 10.92 -15.77 1.60
N ILE A 214 11.64 -14.73 1.18
CA ILE A 214 11.60 -14.20 -0.18
C ILE A 214 12.67 -14.89 -1.01
N VAL A 215 12.24 -15.48 -2.11
CA VAL A 215 13.10 -16.16 -3.08
C VAL A 215 12.94 -15.55 -4.45
N ALA A 216 13.92 -15.76 -5.32
CA ALA A 216 13.75 -15.54 -6.75
C ALA A 216 13.89 -16.84 -7.52
N ARG A 217 13.06 -17.01 -8.56
CA ARG A 217 13.26 -18.10 -9.53
C ARG A 217 14.54 -17.87 -10.34
N LYS A 218 15.30 -18.92 -10.56
CA LYS A 218 16.55 -18.86 -11.35
C LYS A 218 16.33 -18.65 -12.85
N ASP A 219 15.16 -19.01 -13.37
CA ASP A 219 14.87 -18.95 -14.81
C ASP A 219 14.53 -17.52 -15.29
N ASN A 220 13.80 -16.75 -14.48
CA ASN A 220 13.32 -15.42 -14.88
C ASN A 220 13.57 -14.31 -13.82
N GLY A 221 14.09 -14.66 -12.64
CA GLY A 221 14.34 -13.71 -11.56
C GLY A 221 13.09 -13.17 -10.86
N SER A 222 11.89 -13.71 -11.13
CA SER A 222 10.66 -13.27 -10.46
C SER A 222 10.67 -13.65 -8.99
N LEU A 223 10.16 -12.76 -8.16
CA LEU A 223 10.08 -12.97 -6.71
C LEU A 223 8.91 -13.87 -6.34
N GLU A 224 9.13 -14.74 -5.38
CA GLU A 224 8.09 -15.58 -4.77
C GLU A 224 8.28 -15.64 -3.24
N LEU A 225 7.21 -16.01 -2.55
CA LEU A 225 7.20 -16.23 -1.10
C LEU A 225 7.20 -17.73 -0.84
N GLN A 226 8.11 -18.18 0.02
CA GLN A 226 8.19 -19.56 0.52
C GLN A 226 8.20 -19.56 2.04
N ASN A 227 7.98 -20.75 2.61
CA ASN A 227 8.08 -20.98 4.05
C ASN A 227 7.25 -19.97 4.86
N GLU A 228 6.02 -19.77 4.41
CA GLU A 228 5.05 -18.87 5.02
C GLU A 228 4.71 -19.35 6.44
N GLY A 229 4.68 -18.41 7.39
CA GLY A 229 4.56 -18.70 8.83
C GLY A 229 5.89 -19.03 9.52
N GLY A 230 6.97 -19.23 8.76
CA GLY A 230 8.32 -19.40 9.30
C GLY A 230 8.54 -20.72 10.06
N LEU A 231 9.49 -20.70 11.00
CA LEU A 231 9.77 -21.82 11.89
C LEU A 231 8.69 -21.95 12.98
N PRO A 232 8.46 -23.16 13.52
CA PRO A 232 7.57 -23.34 14.66
C PRO A 232 7.95 -22.45 15.84
N ARG A 233 6.95 -21.79 16.44
CA ARG A 233 7.13 -20.97 17.63
C ARG A 233 7.40 -21.88 18.83
N GLU A 234 8.58 -21.75 19.43
CA GLU A 234 8.93 -22.47 20.65
C GLU A 234 8.22 -21.82 21.85
N LYS A 235 7.80 -22.62 22.84
CA LYS A 235 7.03 -22.13 24.02
C LYS A 235 7.78 -21.10 24.87
N ASP A 236 9.11 -21.04 24.78
CA ASP A 236 9.97 -20.20 25.63
C ASP A 236 10.53 -18.97 24.91
N ILE A 237 10.36 -18.86 23.59
CA ILE A 237 10.67 -17.64 22.83
C ILE A 237 9.42 -16.76 22.93
N SER A 238 9.57 -15.43 23.00
CA SER A 238 8.38 -14.57 23.02
C SER A 238 7.54 -14.91 21.80
N GLU A 239 6.36 -15.49 22.02
CA GLU A 239 5.50 -16.13 21.01
C GLU A 239 5.07 -15.18 19.86
N ARG A 240 5.48 -13.92 19.93
CA ARG A 240 5.24 -12.86 18.97
C ARG A 240 6.27 -12.77 17.85
N GLU A 241 7.54 -13.12 18.09
CA GLU A 241 8.62 -12.85 17.12
C GLU A 241 8.54 -13.83 15.94
N PHE A 242 8.48 -13.28 14.72
CA PHE A 242 8.57 -14.09 13.51
C PHE A 242 10.00 -14.64 13.33
N ARG A 243 10.12 -15.96 13.16
CA ARG A 243 11.40 -16.63 12.86
C ARG A 243 11.35 -17.17 11.43
N PRO A 244 12.01 -16.53 10.45
CA PRO A 244 11.98 -17.02 9.08
C PRO A 244 12.63 -18.41 8.95
N ASP A 245 12.05 -19.28 8.14
CA ASP A 245 12.67 -20.55 7.74
C ASP A 245 13.37 -20.38 6.39
N LEU A 246 14.70 -20.43 6.40
CA LEU A 246 15.54 -20.20 5.21
C LEU A 246 15.79 -21.48 4.38
N ASN A 247 15.22 -22.63 4.79
CA ASN A 247 15.37 -23.89 4.06
C ASN A 247 14.49 -23.89 2.81
N LEU A 248 15.09 -23.66 1.64
CA LEU A 248 14.35 -23.62 0.38
C LEU A 248 13.75 -24.99 0.04
N LYS A 249 12.48 -25.02 -0.38
CA LYS A 249 11.81 -26.27 -0.80
C LYS A 249 12.44 -26.89 -2.05
N GLU A 250 12.97 -26.04 -2.94
CA GLU A 250 13.60 -26.46 -4.20
C GLU A 250 14.86 -25.61 -4.51
N PRO A 251 15.97 -25.80 -3.77
CA PRO A 251 17.16 -24.94 -3.88
C PRO A 251 17.78 -24.96 -5.30
N GLY A 252 17.49 -25.99 -6.11
CA GLY A 252 17.88 -26.05 -7.51
C GLY A 252 17.17 -25.02 -8.41
N LYS A 253 15.95 -24.60 -8.05
CA LYS A 253 15.10 -23.67 -8.83
C LYS A 253 15.11 -22.24 -8.31
N TYR A 254 15.45 -22.05 -7.03
CA TYR A 254 15.34 -20.76 -6.35
C TYR A 254 16.68 -20.24 -5.84
N ILE A 255 16.74 -18.92 -5.67
CA ILE A 255 17.80 -18.17 -5.01
C ILE A 255 17.19 -17.57 -3.74
N LEU A 256 17.80 -17.80 -2.58
CA LEU A 256 17.44 -17.12 -1.34
C LEU A 256 17.82 -15.64 -1.47
N LEU A 257 16.85 -14.73 -1.26
CA LEU A 257 17.12 -13.29 -1.34
C LEU A 257 16.90 -12.57 -0.02
N GLY A 258 15.81 -12.86 0.68
CA GLY A 258 15.37 -12.03 1.80
C GLY A 258 14.30 -12.66 2.66
N THR A 259 13.76 -11.86 3.56
CA THR A 259 12.62 -12.22 4.41
C THR A 259 11.60 -11.09 4.39
N VAL A 260 10.34 -11.43 4.62
CA VAL A 260 9.26 -10.47 4.87
C VAL A 260 8.55 -10.84 6.16
N HIS A 261 8.20 -9.86 6.98
CA HIS A 261 7.29 -10.04 8.10
C HIS A 261 6.48 -8.79 8.43
N THR A 262 5.57 -8.92 9.39
CA THR A 262 4.67 -7.86 9.84
C THR A 262 5.03 -7.37 11.23
N HIS A 263 4.82 -6.08 11.53
CA HIS A 263 4.92 -5.51 12.89
C HIS A 263 3.55 -5.02 13.40
N PRO A 264 2.69 -5.94 13.90
CA PRO A 264 1.43 -5.58 14.54
C PRO A 264 1.63 -5.21 16.01
N TYR A 265 0.69 -4.46 16.58
CA TYR A 265 0.68 -4.12 18.00
C TYR A 265 -0.75 -4.14 18.52
N ASP A 266 -0.97 -4.65 19.73
CA ASP A 266 -2.28 -4.64 20.41
C ASP A 266 -2.83 -3.23 20.59
N SER A 267 -1.94 -2.23 20.68
CA SER A 267 -2.29 -0.81 20.77
C SER A 267 -2.85 -0.23 19.46
N GLY A 268 -2.78 -0.96 18.35
CA GLY A 268 -3.12 -0.46 17.02
C GLY A 268 -2.09 0.50 16.42
N VAL A 269 -0.93 0.67 17.08
CA VAL A 269 0.18 1.43 16.51
C VAL A 269 0.59 0.79 15.17
N THR A 270 0.84 1.62 14.17
CA THR A 270 1.34 1.22 12.85
C THR A 270 2.50 2.12 12.43
N GLY A 271 3.19 1.75 11.34
CA GLY A 271 4.34 2.51 10.85
C GLY A 271 5.62 2.31 11.66
N ALA A 272 5.66 1.34 12.56
CA ALA A 272 6.92 0.93 13.19
C ALA A 272 7.73 0.10 12.18
N SER A 273 8.95 0.54 11.90
CA SER A 273 9.90 -0.15 11.03
C SER A 273 10.69 -1.19 11.84
N PHE A 274 11.90 -1.56 11.41
CA PHE A 274 12.70 -2.63 12.01
C PHE A 274 13.08 -2.37 13.48
N SER A 275 13.04 -3.43 14.28
CA SER A 275 13.58 -3.55 15.64
C SER A 275 15.06 -3.92 15.63
N GLY A 276 15.72 -3.89 16.80
CA GLY A 276 17.10 -4.36 16.91
C GLY A 276 17.28 -5.83 16.55
N ASN A 277 16.31 -6.68 16.86
CA ASN A 277 16.31 -8.10 16.49
C ASN A 277 16.27 -8.30 14.97
N ASP A 278 15.47 -7.50 14.25
CA ASP A 278 15.37 -7.62 12.79
C ASP A 278 16.68 -7.23 12.11
N VAL A 279 17.34 -6.20 12.62
CA VAL A 279 18.65 -5.76 12.12
C VAL A 279 19.69 -6.83 12.40
N ASP A 280 19.73 -7.36 13.63
CA ASP A 280 20.64 -8.44 14.01
C ASP A 280 20.46 -9.68 13.10
N TYR A 281 19.20 -10.09 12.88
CA TYR A 281 18.85 -11.21 12.01
C TYR A 281 19.24 -10.95 10.56
N LEU A 282 18.91 -9.76 10.02
CA LEU A 282 19.33 -9.36 8.69
C LEU A 282 20.84 -9.54 8.58
N MET A 283 21.60 -8.98 9.50
CA MET A 283 23.05 -8.93 9.47
C MET A 283 23.70 -10.32 9.58
N SER A 284 23.13 -11.22 10.39
CA SER A 284 23.69 -12.55 10.69
C SER A 284 23.39 -13.59 9.61
N GLU A 285 22.27 -13.47 8.91
CA GLU A 285 21.80 -14.50 7.99
C GLU A 285 22.30 -14.31 6.55
N PRO A 286 22.34 -15.38 5.72
CA PRO A 286 22.79 -15.32 4.33
C PRO A 286 21.76 -14.70 3.38
N ILE A 287 20.95 -13.76 3.88
CA ILE A 287 19.99 -12.98 3.11
C ILE A 287 20.57 -11.62 2.71
N SER A 288 20.05 -11.06 1.62
CA SER A 288 20.45 -9.77 1.06
C SER A 288 19.61 -8.62 1.62
N PHE A 289 18.34 -8.85 1.92
CA PHE A 289 17.43 -7.81 2.40
C PHE A 289 16.37 -8.35 3.37
N SER A 290 15.80 -7.46 4.17
CA SER A 290 14.61 -7.73 4.99
C SER A 290 13.53 -6.70 4.65
N PHE A 291 12.26 -7.15 4.64
CA PHE A 291 11.08 -6.35 4.34
C PHE A 291 10.11 -6.40 5.53
N VAL A 292 9.60 -5.26 5.97
CA VAL A 292 8.61 -5.20 7.05
C VAL A 292 7.35 -4.46 6.58
N GLN A 293 6.17 -4.97 6.93
CA GLN A 293 4.91 -4.25 6.84
C GLN A 293 4.36 -3.89 8.23
N SER A 294 3.98 -2.64 8.44
CA SER A 294 3.26 -2.18 9.64
C SER A 294 2.12 -1.25 9.25
N GLY A 295 0.89 -1.77 9.29
CA GLY A 295 -0.27 -1.12 8.67
C GLY A 295 -0.11 -1.04 7.15
N GLU A 296 -0.28 0.16 6.60
CA GLU A 296 -0.05 0.46 5.19
C GLU A 296 1.41 0.79 4.87
N SER A 297 2.24 1.01 5.89
CA SER A 297 3.65 1.35 5.70
C SER A 297 4.47 0.09 5.45
N GLN A 298 5.40 0.20 4.50
CA GLN A 298 6.34 -0.84 4.13
C GLN A 298 7.76 -0.32 4.23
N PHE A 299 8.66 -1.19 4.67
CA PHE A 299 10.05 -0.85 4.95
C PHE A 299 10.96 -1.91 4.36
N LEU A 300 12.15 -1.50 3.90
CA LEU A 300 13.15 -2.43 3.41
C LEU A 300 14.55 -2.00 3.84
N PHE A 301 15.34 -2.96 4.34
CA PHE A 301 16.79 -2.83 4.45
C PHE A 301 17.48 -3.72 3.43
N LEU A 302 18.44 -3.18 2.69
CA LEU A 302 19.28 -3.90 1.74
C LEU A 302 20.74 -3.85 2.20
N LYS A 303 21.36 -5.02 2.37
CA LYS A 303 22.81 -5.16 2.61
C LYS A 303 23.61 -4.67 1.43
N THR A 304 24.82 -4.21 1.70
CA THR A 304 25.80 -3.77 0.69
C THR A 304 27.13 -4.47 0.91
N LYS A 305 28.07 -4.29 -0.02
CA LYS A 305 29.44 -4.82 0.16
C LYS A 305 30.19 -4.15 1.32
N GLN A 306 29.70 -3.01 1.79
CA GLN A 306 30.24 -2.30 2.96
C GLN A 306 29.63 -2.76 4.28
N THR A 307 28.52 -3.52 4.24
CA THR A 307 27.89 -4.06 5.43
C THR A 307 28.87 -4.96 6.19
N PRO A 308 29.13 -4.70 7.50
CA PRO A 308 30.06 -5.51 8.28
C PRO A 308 29.66 -6.98 8.31
N LYS A 309 30.64 -7.87 8.09
CA LYS A 309 30.46 -9.32 8.22
C LYS A 309 30.62 -9.83 9.65
N MET A 310 31.33 -9.05 10.47
CA MET A 310 31.54 -9.31 11.89
C MET A 310 31.06 -8.09 12.64
N PHE A 311 30.18 -8.32 13.60
CA PHE A 311 29.59 -7.30 14.44
C PHE A 311 29.22 -7.95 15.78
N ASN A 312 28.96 -7.14 16.79
CA ASN A 312 28.47 -7.62 18.06
C ASN A 312 26.94 -7.62 18.04
N HIS A 313 26.34 -8.81 18.05
CA HIS A 313 24.90 -9.02 18.04
C HIS A 313 24.18 -8.23 19.15
N VAL A 314 24.76 -8.21 20.35
CA VAL A 314 24.22 -7.50 21.51
C VAL A 314 24.21 -6.00 21.26
N ASP A 315 25.27 -5.47 20.64
CA ASP A 315 25.37 -4.04 20.36
C ASP A 315 24.37 -3.62 19.29
N VAL A 316 24.20 -4.39 18.21
CA VAL A 316 23.22 -4.12 17.14
C VAL A 316 21.80 -4.08 17.71
N LYS A 317 21.42 -5.12 18.45
CA LYS A 317 20.08 -5.23 19.04
C LYS A 317 19.80 -4.08 20.00
N ASN A 318 20.72 -3.85 20.94
CA ASN A 318 20.53 -2.83 21.96
C ASN A 318 20.58 -1.41 21.38
N TYR A 319 21.40 -1.17 20.36
CA TYR A 319 21.54 0.15 19.74
C TYR A 319 20.18 0.66 19.24
N GLN A 320 19.49 -0.15 18.44
CA GLN A 320 18.22 0.25 17.83
C GLN A 320 17.11 0.44 18.87
N ASP A 321 16.89 -0.56 19.73
CA ASP A 321 15.79 -0.53 20.70
C ASP A 321 16.00 0.59 21.73
N LYS A 322 17.24 0.77 22.20
CA LYS A 322 17.60 1.87 23.09
C LYS A 322 17.40 3.20 22.39
N ARG A 323 17.79 3.34 21.12
CA ARG A 323 17.68 4.60 20.39
C ARG A 323 16.23 5.01 20.19
N ILE A 324 15.33 4.09 19.86
CA ILE A 324 13.88 4.35 19.78
C ILE A 324 13.36 4.83 21.14
N HIS A 325 13.76 4.17 22.22
CA HIS A 325 13.38 4.56 23.58
C HIS A 325 13.88 5.96 23.94
N ASP A 326 15.18 6.24 23.72
CA ASP A 326 15.80 7.54 24.00
C ASP A 326 15.10 8.67 23.23
N LEU A 327 14.81 8.48 21.94
CA LEU A 327 14.09 9.45 21.12
C LEU A 327 12.70 9.78 21.68
N GLY A 328 12.00 8.77 22.21
CA GLY A 328 10.71 8.97 22.90
C GLY A 328 10.84 9.72 24.23
N GLN A 329 11.94 9.55 24.96
CA GLN A 329 12.22 10.32 26.19
C GLN A 329 12.63 11.76 25.88
N GLU A 330 13.49 11.96 24.88
CA GLU A 330 13.96 13.27 24.41
C GLU A 330 12.81 14.11 23.84
N ASN A 331 11.86 13.46 23.16
CA ASN A 331 10.69 14.10 22.60
C ASN A 331 9.43 13.24 22.82
N PRO A 332 8.70 13.42 23.94
CA PRO A 332 7.48 12.67 24.23
C PRO A 332 6.34 12.86 23.22
N SER A 333 6.41 13.88 22.35
CA SER A 333 5.45 14.07 21.25
C SER A 333 5.79 13.27 19.99
N LEU A 334 6.97 12.67 19.94
CA LEU A 334 7.41 11.85 18.83
C LEU A 334 6.67 10.51 18.86
N SER A 335 5.97 10.19 17.77
CA SER A 335 5.32 8.89 17.66
C SER A 335 6.34 7.76 17.60
N MET A 336 5.96 6.56 18.07
CA MET A 336 6.81 5.37 17.96
C MET A 336 7.22 5.09 16.51
N ALA A 337 6.30 5.25 15.55
CA ALA A 337 6.59 5.12 14.13
C ALA A 337 7.72 6.06 13.68
N ARG A 338 7.65 7.34 14.10
CA ARG A 338 8.67 8.32 13.73
C ARG A 338 10.00 8.07 14.42
N ALA A 339 9.99 7.69 15.71
CA ALA A 339 11.20 7.31 16.44
C ALA A 339 11.89 6.10 15.79
N SER A 340 11.11 5.08 15.41
CA SER A 340 11.59 3.89 14.68
C SER A 340 12.21 4.25 13.33
N SER A 341 11.56 5.09 12.52
CA SER A 341 12.12 5.56 11.24
C SER A 341 13.46 6.29 11.42
N ILE A 342 13.56 7.21 12.38
CA ILE A 342 14.82 7.93 12.68
C ILE A 342 15.92 6.96 13.09
N ALA A 343 15.65 6.06 14.03
CA ALA A 343 16.61 5.08 14.51
C ALA A 343 17.08 4.14 13.38
N ASN A 344 16.16 3.73 12.50
CA ASN A 344 16.49 2.90 11.34
C ASN A 344 17.39 3.61 10.32
N VAL A 345 17.21 4.91 10.08
CA VAL A 345 18.15 5.70 9.26
C VAL A 345 19.53 5.76 9.91
N GLU A 346 19.61 5.90 11.24
CA GLU A 346 20.87 5.89 11.97
C GLU A 346 21.56 4.52 11.91
N VAL A 347 20.83 3.41 12.09
CA VAL A 347 21.31 2.04 11.89
C VAL A 347 21.83 1.84 10.47
N ALA A 348 21.07 2.29 9.46
CA ALA A 348 21.49 2.16 8.08
C ALA A 348 22.83 2.84 7.81
N ARG A 349 23.05 3.99 8.46
CA ARG A 349 24.31 4.72 8.42
C ARG A 349 25.45 3.96 9.09
N GLU A 350 25.22 3.51 10.31
CA GLU A 350 26.22 2.80 11.12
C GLU A 350 26.67 1.49 10.46
N TYR A 351 25.73 0.72 9.92
CA TYR A 351 26.01 -0.62 9.36
C TYR A 351 26.06 -0.66 7.84
N HIS A 352 26.15 0.51 7.19
CA HIS A 352 26.24 0.64 5.74
C HIS A 352 25.17 -0.17 5.00
N LEU A 353 23.91 0.00 5.40
CA LEU A 353 22.72 -0.54 4.73
C LEU A 353 22.07 0.54 3.88
N ALA A 354 21.28 0.14 2.87
CA ALA A 354 20.31 1.04 2.24
C ALA A 354 18.93 0.80 2.87
N TYR A 355 18.22 1.88 3.21
CA TYR A 355 16.91 1.90 3.83
C TYR A 355 15.87 2.51 2.90
N TYR A 356 14.69 1.91 2.85
CA TYR A 356 13.58 2.33 2.02
C TYR A 356 12.30 2.35 2.84
N GLU A 357 11.43 3.30 2.49
CA GLU A 357 10.09 3.43 3.04
C GLU A 357 9.09 3.53 1.89
N GLY A 358 7.86 3.09 2.10
CA GLY A 358 6.84 3.11 1.07
C GLY A 358 5.51 2.52 1.49
N SER A 359 4.68 2.23 0.50
CA SER A 359 3.38 1.56 0.67
C SER A 359 2.97 0.90 -0.64
N ASN A 360 2.02 -0.05 -0.58
CA ASN A 360 1.41 -0.65 -1.77
C ASN A 360 2.43 -1.23 -2.77
N GLY A 361 3.47 -1.87 -2.24
CA GLY A 361 4.54 -2.50 -3.02
C GLY A 361 5.48 -1.51 -3.68
N LYS A 362 5.39 -0.20 -3.40
CA LYS A 362 6.29 0.82 -3.93
C LYS A 362 7.09 1.41 -2.79
N LEU A 363 8.41 1.22 -2.83
CA LEU A 363 9.32 1.79 -1.84
C LEU A 363 10.34 2.70 -2.53
N SER A 364 10.64 3.82 -1.87
CA SER A 364 11.67 4.76 -2.28
C SER A 364 12.78 4.80 -1.24
N ARG A 365 14.02 4.96 -1.71
CA ARG A 365 15.18 4.99 -0.82
C ARG A 365 15.13 6.24 0.06
N VAL A 366 15.20 6.02 1.36
CA VAL A 366 15.30 7.06 2.39
C VAL A 366 16.75 7.25 2.82
N TYR A 367 17.54 6.18 2.81
CA TYR A 367 18.98 6.22 3.07
C TYR A 367 19.74 5.20 2.21
N PRO A 368 20.96 5.50 1.76
CA PRO A 368 21.57 6.83 1.73
C PRO A 368 21.02 7.72 0.62
#